data_AF-A0A0S8CED7-F1
#
_entry.id   AF-A0A0S8CED7-F1
#
_cell.length_a   1.000
_cell.length_b   1.000
_cell.length_c   1.000
_cell.angle_alpha   90.00
_cell.angle_beta   90.00
_cell.angle_gamma   90.00
#
_symmetry.space_group_name_H-M   'P 1'
#
loop_
_entity.id
_entity.type
_entity.pdbx_description
1 polymer ?
#
loop_
_entity_poly.entity_id
_entity_poly.type
_entity_poly.pdbx_seq_one_letter_code
_entity_poly.pdbx_strand_id
1 'polypeptide(L)'
;MPLILLSAAWVVGIYLGTRFDLPLALLPASLVPLPFLLFLKKHRKSIIITSLSLFALFAASCYAYQSLHIIDVDDLRYYNDRGAIDVRGVVARDPEISDRSTRLYFSASEIRTDGE
;
A
#
# COMPACT_ATOMS: atom_id res chain seq x y z
N MET A 1 0.13 23.45 12.40
CA MET A 1 -0.83 22.69 11.58
C MET A 1 -0.42 21.21 11.56
N PRO A 2 -0.79 20.42 12.59
CA PRO A 2 -0.31 19.04 12.73
C PRO A 2 -0.83 18.10 11.63
N LEU A 3 -2.05 18.32 11.14
CA LEU A 3 -2.62 17.51 10.06
C LEU A 3 -1.86 17.67 8.74
N ILE A 4 -1.40 18.88 8.42
CA ILE A 4 -0.61 19.13 7.20
C ILE A 4 0.73 18.40 7.29
N LEU A 5 1.40 18.44 8.44
CA LEU A 5 2.63 17.68 8.68
C LEU A 5 2.42 16.18 8.52
N LEU A 6 1.32 15.66 9.08
CA LEU A 6 1.00 14.23 9.00
C LEU A 6 0.69 13.80 7.56
N SER A 7 -0.10 14.60 6.84
CA SER A 7 -0.42 14.35 5.43
C SER A 7 0.82 14.42 4.55
N ALA A 8 1.67 15.43 4.73
CA ALA A 8 2.92 15.56 4.01
C ALA A 8 3.86 14.38 4.30
N ALA A 9 4.00 13.98 5.57
CA ALA A 9 4.80 12.83 5.97
C ALA A 9 4.30 11.53 5.33
N TRP A 10 2.98 11.35 5.25
CA TRP A 10 2.37 10.21 4.58
C TRP A 10 2.69 10.18 3.07
N VAL A 11 2.49 11.29 2.36
CA VAL A 11 2.77 11.39 0.92
C VAL A 11 4.25 11.18 0.62
N VAL A 12 5.14 11.80 1.40
CA VAL A 12 6.59 11.61 1.28
C VAL A 12 6.97 10.15 1.56
N GLY A 13 6.34 9.52 2.56
CA GLY A 13 6.53 8.11 2.88
C GLY A 13 6.15 7.20 1.71
N ILE A 14 4.98 7.41 1.09
CA ILE A 14 4.57 6.65 -0.12
C ILE A 14 5.64 6.81 -1.21
N TYR A 15 6.06 8.04 -1.50
CA TYR A 15 7.06 8.29 -2.53
C TYR A 15 8.39 7.58 -2.25
N LEU A 16 8.87 7.60 -0.99
CA LEU A 16 10.06 6.83 -0.60
C LEU A 16 9.86 5.33 -0.79
N GLY A 17 8.70 4.79 -0.41
CA GLY A 17 8.38 3.36 -0.50
C GLY A 17 8.29 2.83 -1.92
N THR A 18 8.00 3.69 -2.89
CA THR A 18 8.06 3.29 -4.30
C THR A 18 9.49 3.11 -4.81
N ARG A 19 10.51 3.65 -4.13
CA ARG A 19 11.92 3.63 -4.57
C ARG A 19 12.84 2.79 -3.70
N PHE A 20 12.54 2.66 -2.41
CA PHE A 20 13.42 2.03 -1.44
C PHE A 20 12.68 0.95 -0.65
N ASP A 21 13.33 -0.21 -0.50
CA ASP A 21 12.93 -1.23 0.46
C ASP A 21 13.41 -0.81 1.86
N LEU A 22 12.53 -0.16 2.60
CA LEU A 22 12.83 0.28 3.96
C LEU A 22 12.51 -0.86 4.93
N PRO A 23 13.49 -1.28 5.77
CA PRO A 23 13.30 -2.41 6.68
C PRO A 23 12.20 -2.10 7.69
N LEU A 24 11.32 -3.09 7.92
CA LEU A 24 10.21 -3.01 8.87
C LEU A 24 10.66 -2.64 10.29
N ALA A 25 11.94 -2.91 10.62
CA ALA A 25 12.59 -2.51 11.87
C ALA A 25 12.63 -0.98 12.11
N LEU A 26 12.40 -0.16 11.08
CA LEU A 26 12.31 1.29 11.24
C LEU A 26 10.99 1.75 11.88
N LEU A 27 9.94 0.92 11.85
CA LEU A 27 8.67 1.22 12.53
C LEU A 27 8.87 1.38 14.05
N PRO A 28 9.45 0.41 14.79
CA PRO A 28 9.73 0.61 16.21
C PRO A 28 10.77 1.70 16.47
N ALA A 29 11.71 1.93 15.55
CA ALA A 29 12.67 3.04 15.66
C ALA A 29 11.98 4.42 15.59
N SER A 30 10.86 4.55 14.87
CA SER A 30 10.08 5.79 14.81
C SER A 30 9.40 6.17 16.14
N LEU A 31 9.30 5.22 17.08
CA LEU A 31 8.78 5.43 18.44
C LEU A 31 9.86 5.89 19.43
N VAL A 32 11.13 6.00 19.03
CA VAL A 32 12.24 6.52 19.87
C VAL A 32 11.95 7.88 20.53
N PRO A 33 11.16 8.81 19.96
CA PRO A 33 10.82 10.05 20.66
C PRO A 33 9.88 9.85 21.87
N LEU A 34 9.11 8.75 21.96
CA LEU A 34 8.17 8.50 23.05
C LEU A 34 8.83 8.35 24.44
N PRO A 35 9.96 7.63 24.63
CA PRO A 35 10.63 7.60 25.93
C PRO A 35 11.14 8.98 26.38
N PHE A 36 11.46 9.90 25.46
CA PHE A 36 11.82 11.30 25.81
C PHE A 36 10.66 12.09 26.43
N LEU A 37 9.42 11.62 26.27
CA LEU A 37 8.22 12.20 26.85
C LEU A 37 8.19 12.07 28.39
N LEU A 38 8.93 11.09 28.94
CA LEU A 38 9.13 10.94 30.39
C LEU A 38 10.00 12.06 30.98
N PHE A 39 10.99 12.54 30.21
CA PHE A 39 11.95 13.55 30.64
C PHE A 39 11.53 14.98 30.29
N LEU A 40 10.91 15.21 29.13
CA LEU A 40 10.55 16.55 28.62
C LEU A 40 9.04 16.79 28.63
N LYS A 41 8.44 16.88 29.83
CA LYS A 41 6.99 17.12 30.01
C LYS A 41 6.51 18.46 29.42
N LYS A 42 7.42 19.42 29.17
CA LYS A 42 7.10 20.74 28.59
C LYS A 42 6.81 20.70 27.09
N HIS A 43 7.32 19.70 26.36
CA HIS A 43 7.24 19.61 24.89
C HIS A 43 6.40 18.42 24.40
N ARG A 44 5.54 17.85 25.25
CA ARG A 44 4.75 16.64 24.96
C ARG A 44 4.03 16.66 23.61
N LYS A 45 3.35 17.77 23.29
CA LYS A 45 2.64 17.91 22.01
C LYS A 45 3.57 17.78 20.81
N SER A 46 4.75 18.39 20.87
CA SER A 46 5.72 18.33 19.76
C SER A 46 6.27 16.92 19.60
N ILE A 47 6.61 16.27 20.71
CA ILE A 47 7.15 14.90 20.72
C ILE A 47 6.15 13.90 20.11
N ILE A 48 4.87 14.02 20.48
CA ILE A 48 3.80 13.17 19.94
C ILE A 48 3.65 13.39 18.44
N ILE A 49 3.60 14.64 17.98
CA ILE A 49 3.44 14.96 16.55
C ILE A 49 4.64 14.43 15.75
N THR A 50 5.86 14.60 16.25
CA THR A 50 7.08 14.11 15.58
C THR A 50 7.11 12.60 15.50
N SER A 51 6.81 11.89 16.60
CA SER A 51 6.75 10.42 16.59
C SER A 51 5.66 9.91 15.65
N LEU A 52 4.47 10.51 15.68
CA LEU A 52 3.37 10.12 14.80
C LEU A 52 3.69 10.39 13.33
N SER A 53 4.38 11.50 13.02
CA SER A 53 4.79 11.83 11.66
C SER A 53 5.87 10.89 11.14
N LEU A 54 6.86 10.53 11.98
CA LEU A 54 7.88 9.54 11.63
C LEU A 54 7.24 8.17 11.40
N PHE A 55 6.35 7.75 12.31
CA PHE A 55 5.61 6.50 12.16
C PHE A 55 4.80 6.46 10.87
N ALA A 56 4.05 7.53 10.59
CA ALA A 56 3.27 7.65 9.36
C ALA A 56 4.15 7.57 8.10
N LEU A 57 5.32 8.21 8.10
CA LEU A 57 6.27 8.17 6.99
C LEU A 57 6.79 6.75 6.73
N PHE A 58 7.29 6.06 7.75
CA PHE A 58 7.82 4.70 7.58
C PHE A 58 6.71 3.70 7.27
N ALA A 59 5.53 3.82 7.90
CA ALA A 59 4.39 2.97 7.60
C ALA A 59 3.91 3.13 6.16
N ALA A 60 3.76 4.37 5.69
CA ALA A 60 3.40 4.66 4.30
C ALA A 60 4.42 4.10 3.32
N SER A 61 5.72 4.17 3.68
CA SER A 61 6.79 3.65 2.84
C SER A 61 6.78 2.13 2.74
N CYS A 62 6.67 1.41 3.86
CA CYS A 62 6.56 -0.05 3.82
C CYS A 62 5.29 -0.49 3.08
N TYR A 63 4.16 0.19 3.33
CA TYR A 63 2.90 -0.10 2.64
C TYR A 63 3.03 0.06 1.12
N ALA A 64 3.60 1.18 0.66
CA ALA A 64 3.80 1.42 -0.76
C ALA A 64 4.74 0.39 -1.39
N TYR A 65 5.85 0.05 -0.72
CA TYR A 65 6.78 -0.96 -1.22
C TYR A 65 6.10 -2.32 -1.36
N GLN A 66 5.39 -2.79 -0.32
CA GLN A 66 4.67 -4.04 -0.34
C GLN A 66 3.60 -4.07 -1.44
N SER A 67 2.80 -3.00 -1.54
CA SER A 67 1.75 -2.92 -2.55
C SER A 67 2.29 -2.90 -3.98
N LEU A 68 3.47 -2.33 -4.22
CA LEU A 68 4.04 -2.27 -5.57
C LEU A 68 4.82 -3.54 -5.95
N HIS A 69 5.62 -4.09 -5.03
CA HIS A 69 6.62 -5.10 -5.36
C HIS A 69 6.25 -6.51 -4.90
N ILE A 70 5.35 -6.66 -3.93
CA ILE A 70 4.83 -7.97 -3.54
C ILE A 70 3.63 -8.24 -4.42
N ILE A 71 3.90 -8.91 -5.54
CA ILE A 71 2.91 -9.34 -6.51
C ILE A 71 2.68 -10.83 -6.28
N ASP A 72 1.47 -11.18 -5.86
CA ASP A 72 1.07 -12.56 -5.58
C ASP A 72 0.10 -13.08 -6.65
N VAL A 73 -0.12 -14.39 -6.71
CA VAL A 73 -1.02 -15.10 -7.64
C VAL A 73 -2.46 -14.58 -7.56
N ASP A 74 -2.84 -13.98 -6.43
CA ASP A 74 -4.14 -13.34 -6.22
C ASP A 74 -4.25 -11.93 -6.86
N ASP A 75 -3.13 -11.34 -7.30
CA ASP A 75 -3.11 -10.04 -7.96
C ASP A 75 -3.08 -10.21 -9.49
N LEU A 76 -3.98 -9.51 -10.19
CA LEU A 76 -3.98 -9.45 -11.66
C LEU A 76 -2.61 -9.04 -12.23
N ARG A 77 -1.85 -8.21 -11.50
CA ARG A 77 -0.51 -7.78 -11.92
C ARG A 77 0.49 -8.92 -12.03
N TYR A 78 0.27 -10.04 -11.34
CA TYR A 78 1.12 -11.24 -11.43
C TYR A 78 1.13 -11.86 -12.83
N TYR A 79 -0.01 -11.76 -13.50
CA TYR A 79 -0.28 -12.31 -14.81
C TYR A 79 0.11 -11.34 -15.94
N ASN A 80 0.43 -10.09 -15.63
CA ASN A 80 0.93 -9.15 -16.63
C ASN A 80 2.27 -9.65 -17.20
N ASP A 81 2.49 -9.41 -18.49
CA ASP A 81 3.71 -9.77 -19.24
C ASP A 81 4.03 -11.27 -19.35
N ARG A 82 3.13 -12.17 -18.90
CA ARG A 82 3.28 -13.63 -19.05
C ARG A 82 2.68 -14.23 -20.32
N GLY A 83 2.25 -13.38 -21.25
CA GLY A 83 1.65 -13.81 -22.52
C GLY A 83 0.13 -13.96 -22.46
N ALA A 84 -0.42 -14.87 -23.26
CA ALA A 84 -1.85 -15.17 -23.24
C ALA A 84 -2.16 -16.13 -22.08
N ILE A 85 -3.21 -15.81 -21.31
CA ILE A 85 -3.58 -16.54 -20.09
C ILE A 85 -5.06 -16.83 -20.18
N ASP A 86 -5.42 -18.10 -19.99
CA ASP A 86 -6.80 -18.55 -20.08
C ASP A 86 -7.46 -18.44 -18.71
N VAL A 87 -8.43 -17.54 -18.60
CA VAL A 87 -9.22 -17.36 -17.38
C VAL A 87 -10.60 -17.98 -17.60
N ARG A 88 -10.92 -19.02 -16.84
CA ARG A 88 -12.22 -19.70 -16.87
C ARG A 88 -13.04 -19.33 -15.65
N GLY A 89 -14.34 -19.15 -15.85
CA GLY A 89 -15.23 -18.65 -14.81
C GLY A 89 -16.65 -18.47 -15.31
N VAL A 90 -17.47 -17.83 -14.49
CA VAL A 90 -18.88 -17.56 -14.79
C VAL A 90 -19.10 -16.05 -14.83
N VAL A 91 -19.98 -15.60 -15.72
CA VAL A 91 -20.46 -14.22 -15.72
C VAL A 91 -21.30 -14.02 -14.45
N ALA A 92 -20.78 -13.23 -13.51
CA ALA A 92 -21.36 -13.06 -12.18
C ALA A 92 -22.70 -12.31 -12.21
N ARG A 93 -22.89 -11.46 -13.22
CA ARG A 93 -24.09 -10.63 -13.41
C ARG A 93 -24.18 -10.20 -14.87
N ASP A 94 -25.40 -9.93 -15.32
CA ASP A 94 -25.68 -9.33 -16.62
C ASP A 94 -24.78 -8.13 -16.93
N PRO A 95 -24.17 -8.09 -18.14
CA PRO A 95 -23.30 -7.00 -18.54
C PRO A 95 -24.03 -5.66 -18.49
N GLU A 96 -23.36 -4.68 -17.90
CA GLU A 96 -23.86 -3.31 -17.86
C GLU A 96 -23.41 -2.59 -19.13
N ILE A 97 -24.35 -2.43 -20.06
CA ILE A 97 -24.13 -1.78 -21.34
C ILE A 97 -24.27 -0.27 -21.14
N SER A 98 -23.20 0.46 -21.42
CA SER A 98 -23.19 1.93 -21.54
C SER A 98 -22.90 2.33 -22.99
N ASP A 99 -23.17 3.58 -23.33
CA ASP A 99 -23.01 4.12 -24.70
C ASP A 99 -21.59 3.94 -25.29
N ARG A 100 -20.55 3.86 -24.45
CA ARG A 100 -19.15 3.75 -24.89
C ARG A 100 -18.41 2.51 -24.41
N SER A 101 -19.00 1.73 -23.50
CA SER A 101 -18.32 0.58 -22.90
C SER A 101 -19.32 -0.40 -22.32
N THR A 102 -19.01 -1.69 -22.43
CA THR A 102 -19.74 -2.76 -21.74
C THR A 102 -18.91 -3.22 -20.55
N ARG A 103 -19.45 -3.06 -19.33
CA ARG A 103 -18.81 -3.58 -18.12
C ARG A 103 -19.28 -5.02 -17.89
N LEU A 104 -18.36 -5.96 -18.02
CA LEU A 104 -18.57 -7.36 -17.72
C LEU A 104 -18.17 -7.65 -16.27
N TYR A 105 -19.04 -8.33 -15.54
CA TYR A 105 -18.75 -8.81 -14.20
C TYR A 105 -18.43 -10.31 -14.31
N PHE A 106 -17.16 -10.66 -14.16
CA PHE A 106 -16.67 -12.02 -14.34
C PHE A 106 -16.15 -12.57 -13.01
N SER A 107 -16.65 -13.73 -12.60
CA SER A 107 -16.16 -14.47 -11.44
C SER A 107 -15.26 -15.58 -11.95
N ALA A 108 -13.94 -15.36 -11.81
CA ALA A 108 -12.94 -16.36 -12.19
C ALA A 108 -12.96 -17.55 -11.24
N SER A 109 -12.94 -18.76 -11.78
CA SER A 109 -12.85 -20.01 -11.03
C SER A 109 -11.51 -20.73 -11.25
N GLU A 110 -10.87 -20.53 -12.39
CA GLU A 110 -9.63 -21.20 -12.78
C GLU A 110 -8.81 -20.28 -13.69
N ILE A 111 -7.49 -20.25 -13.51
CA ILE A 111 -6.55 -19.50 -14.34
C ILE A 111 -5.50 -20.49 -14.83
N ARG A 112 -5.33 -20.61 -16.15
CA ARG A 112 -4.33 -21.48 -16.78
C ARG A 112 -3.28 -20.64 -17.49
N THR A 113 -2.02 -20.99 -17.29
CA THR A 113 -0.88 -20.33 -17.93
C THR A 113 -0.31 -21.32 -18.94
N ASP A 114 -0.06 -20.88 -20.18
CA ASP A 114 0.42 -21.77 -21.25
C ASP A 114 1.80 -22.36 -20.86
N GLY A 115 1.79 -23.59 -20.31
CA GLY A 115 2.97 -24.23 -19.70
C GLY A 115 2.70 -25.14 -18.50
N GLU A 116 1.54 -25.04 -17.83
CA GLU A 116 1.07 -25.97 -16.76
C GLU A 116 -0.46 -26.08 -16.70
#